data_AF-A0A8T1I1D9-F1
#
_entry.id   AF-A0A8T1I1D9-F1
#
_cell.length_a   1.000
_cell.length_b   1.000
_cell.length_c   1.000
_cell.angle_alpha   90.00
_cell.angle_beta   90.00
_cell.angle_gamma   90.00
#
_symmetry.space_group_name_H-M   'P 1'
#
loop_
_entity.id
_entity.type
_entity.pdbx_description
1 polymer ?
#
loop_
_entity_poly.entity_id
_entity_poly.type
_entity_poly.pdbx_seq_one_letter_code
_entity_poly.pdbx_strand_id
1 'polypeptide(L)'
;MRMKRAVALVCRSKPELDGIAYVVDSISAYADSSVELPLAKACVFGSSKLLNRIWNSTVDLESNVRGVWSVRKLLQKAYKLYGKLQFTLCLLEAVKINNVEIIQWLFDRFPDYG
;
A
#
# COMPACT_ATOMS: atom_id res chain seq x y z
N MET A 1 -5.75 -9.05 -3.75
CA MET A 1 -6.09 -10.28 -4.52
C MET A 1 -6.71 -10.02 -5.90
N ARG A 2 -7.46 -8.91 -6.13
CA ARG A 2 -8.07 -8.64 -7.46
C ARG A 2 -7.06 -8.27 -8.57
N MET A 3 -6.02 -7.47 -8.29
CA MET A 3 -5.06 -7.01 -9.32
C MET A 3 -4.23 -8.16 -9.93
N LYS A 4 -3.64 -9.02 -9.08
CA LYS A 4 -2.91 -10.23 -9.53
C LYS A 4 -3.75 -11.15 -10.42
N ARG A 5 -5.07 -11.25 -10.16
CA ARG A 5 -5.99 -12.08 -10.98
C ARG A 5 -6.25 -11.45 -12.34
N ALA A 6 -6.46 -10.13 -12.40
CA ALA A 6 -6.65 -9.42 -13.67
C ALA A 6 -5.39 -9.49 -14.55
N VAL A 7 -4.21 -9.27 -13.96
CA VAL A 7 -2.94 -9.39 -14.69
C VAL A 7 -2.69 -10.83 -15.14
N ALA A 8 -2.95 -11.83 -14.29
CA ALA A 8 -2.84 -13.22 -14.70
C ALA A 8 -3.78 -13.57 -15.87
N LEU A 9 -4.99 -13.01 -15.92
CA LEU A 9 -5.91 -13.19 -17.05
C LEU A 9 -5.36 -12.55 -18.33
N VAL A 10 -4.84 -11.33 -18.26
CA VAL A 10 -4.23 -10.64 -19.42
C VAL A 10 -2.98 -11.39 -19.89
N CYS A 11 -2.10 -11.81 -18.98
CA CYS A 11 -0.90 -12.57 -19.33
C CYS A 11 -1.23 -13.93 -19.96
N ARG A 12 -2.29 -14.61 -19.51
CA ARG A 12 -2.77 -15.86 -20.15
C ARG A 12 -3.24 -15.67 -21.60
N SER A 13 -3.70 -14.48 -21.96
CA SER A 13 -4.07 -14.16 -23.35
C SER A 13 -2.87 -13.89 -24.26
N LYS A 14 -1.65 -13.83 -23.70
CA LYS A 14 -0.39 -13.61 -24.42
C LYS A 14 0.54 -14.81 -24.24
N PRO A 15 0.63 -15.74 -25.20
CA PRO A 15 1.42 -16.96 -25.08
C PRO A 15 2.93 -16.70 -24.85
N GLU A 16 3.42 -15.54 -25.27
CA GLU A 16 4.81 -15.06 -25.02
C GLU A 16 5.14 -14.86 -23.54
N LEU A 17 4.12 -14.62 -22.71
CA LEU A 17 4.24 -14.41 -21.27
C LEU A 17 3.89 -15.67 -20.47
N ASP A 18 3.47 -16.74 -21.16
CA ASP A 18 3.07 -17.99 -20.51
C ASP A 18 4.29 -18.72 -19.95
N GLY A 19 4.20 -19.13 -18.69
CA GLY A 19 5.31 -19.78 -17.96
C GLY A 19 6.34 -18.87 -17.29
N ILE A 20 6.32 -17.54 -17.51
CA ILE A 20 7.29 -16.61 -16.87
C ILE A 20 6.68 -15.95 -15.63
N ALA A 21 6.59 -16.71 -14.52
CA ALA A 21 5.96 -16.27 -13.27
C ALA A 21 6.53 -14.92 -12.75
N TYR A 22 7.84 -14.70 -12.85
CA TYR A 22 8.50 -13.46 -12.43
C TYR A 22 8.01 -12.23 -13.20
N VAL A 23 7.71 -12.36 -14.50
CA VAL A 23 7.20 -11.26 -15.33
C VAL A 23 5.76 -10.92 -14.95
N VAL A 24 4.92 -11.93 -14.71
CA VAL A 24 3.54 -11.73 -14.23
C VAL A 24 3.51 -11.02 -12.88
N ASP A 25 4.42 -11.38 -11.96
CA ASP A 25 4.55 -10.71 -10.67
C ASP A 25 5.07 -9.27 -10.81
N SER A 26 6.03 -9.02 -11.71
CA SER A 26 6.56 -7.67 -11.99
C SER A 26 5.48 -6.76 -12.61
N ILE A 27 4.73 -7.26 -13.58
CA ILE A 27 3.60 -6.53 -14.19
C ILE A 27 2.50 -6.31 -13.14
N SER A 28 2.22 -7.31 -12.30
CA SER A 28 1.25 -7.16 -11.21
C SER A 28 1.66 -6.09 -10.21
N ALA A 29 2.93 -6.04 -9.83
CA ALA A 29 3.46 -5.02 -8.94
C ALA A 29 3.44 -3.62 -9.58
N TYR A 30 3.80 -3.52 -10.86
CA TYR A 30 3.72 -2.26 -11.61
C TYR A 30 2.28 -1.76 -11.76
N ALA A 31 1.36 -2.65 -12.11
CA ALA A 31 -0.05 -2.33 -12.30
C ALA A 31 -0.76 -2.02 -10.98
N ASP A 32 -0.21 -2.43 -9.82
CA ASP A 32 -0.83 -2.24 -8.51
C ASP A 32 -0.77 -0.77 -8.07
N SER A 33 -1.53 0.11 -8.72
CA SER A 33 -1.64 1.55 -8.42
C SER A 33 -2.14 1.86 -7.00
N SER A 34 -2.65 0.86 -6.28
CA SER A 34 -3.10 1.02 -4.90
C SER A 34 -1.98 1.45 -3.96
N VAL A 35 -0.73 1.23 -4.33
CA VAL A 35 0.45 1.64 -3.58
C VAL A 35 0.66 3.15 -3.61
N GLU A 36 0.14 3.87 -4.62
CA GLU A 36 0.17 5.33 -4.69
C GLU A 36 -1.04 5.97 -3.96
N LEU A 37 -1.94 5.15 -3.40
CA LEU A 37 -3.08 5.63 -2.64
C LEU A 37 -2.62 6.10 -1.25
N PRO A 38 -2.93 7.34 -0.84
CA PRO A 38 -2.69 7.78 0.53
C PRO A 38 -3.39 6.85 1.53
N LEU A 39 -2.72 6.57 2.65
CA LEU A 39 -3.19 5.64 3.67
C LEU A 39 -4.60 6.00 4.17
N ALA A 40 -4.88 7.29 4.35
CA ALA A 40 -6.20 7.78 4.75
C ALA A 40 -7.31 7.44 3.75
N LYS A 41 -7.04 7.53 2.44
CA LYS A 41 -8.01 7.12 1.41
C LYS A 41 -8.19 5.61 1.38
N ALA A 42 -7.14 4.85 1.69
CA ALA A 42 -7.23 3.40 1.79
C ALA A 42 -8.02 2.95 3.04
N CYS A 43 -7.95 3.72 4.13
CA CYS A 43 -8.63 3.43 5.39
C CYS A 43 -10.15 3.34 5.24
N VAL A 44 -10.74 4.17 4.37
CA VAL A 44 -12.18 4.18 4.06
C VAL A 44 -12.70 2.80 3.61
N PHE A 45 -11.85 1.96 3.01
CA PHE A 45 -12.24 0.63 2.58
C PHE A 45 -12.33 -0.41 3.71
N GLY A 46 -11.95 -0.06 4.94
CA GLY A 46 -12.04 -0.96 6.09
C GLY A 46 -11.16 -2.22 5.98
N SER A 47 -10.12 -2.21 5.13
CA SER A 47 -9.31 -3.39 4.83
C SER A 47 -7.90 -3.28 5.39
N SER A 48 -7.65 -3.93 6.53
CA SER A 48 -6.30 -4.06 7.13
C SER A 48 -5.29 -4.70 6.15
N LYS A 49 -5.74 -5.64 5.31
CA LYS A 49 -4.92 -6.24 4.24
C LYS A 49 -4.46 -5.21 3.19
N LEU A 50 -5.32 -4.25 2.83
CA LEU A 50 -4.95 -3.16 1.91
C LEU A 50 -3.94 -2.22 2.57
N LEU A 51 -4.18 -1.84 3.83
CA LEU A 51 -3.28 -0.98 4.60
C LEU A 51 -1.90 -1.60 4.79
N ASN A 52 -1.83 -2.89 5.15
CA ASN A 52 -0.57 -3.64 5.23
C ASN A 52 0.18 -3.65 3.91
N ARG A 53 -0.53 -3.81 2.79
CA ARG A 53 0.11 -3.81 1.46
C ARG A 53 0.73 -2.45 1.14
N ILE A 54 -0.01 -1.36 1.37
CA ILE A 54 0.50 0.01 1.17
C ILE A 54 1.71 0.24 2.09
N TRP A 55 1.58 -0.12 3.36
CA TRP A 55 2.66 0.02 4.35
C TRP A 55 3.92 -0.75 3.96
N ASN A 56 3.82 -2.04 3.66
CA ASN A 56 4.99 -2.87 3.34
C ASN A 56 5.66 -2.42 2.04
N SER A 57 4.90 -1.90 1.08
CA SER A 57 5.47 -1.35 -0.16
C SER A 57 6.32 -0.08 0.05
N THR A 58 6.31 0.50 1.26
CA THR A 58 7.20 1.61 1.63
C THR A 58 8.58 1.15 2.14
N VAL A 59 8.65 -0.10 2.66
CA VAL A 59 9.86 -0.71 3.25
C VAL A 59 10.80 -1.23 2.16
N ASP A 60 10.25 -1.75 1.06
CA ASP A 60 11.05 -2.28 -0.07
C ASP A 60 11.80 -1.20 -0.89
N LEU A 61 11.68 0.08 -0.53
CA LEU A 61 12.31 1.20 -1.24
C LEU A 61 13.75 1.51 -0.79
N GLU A 62 14.34 0.72 0.11
CA GLU A 62 15.69 0.96 0.62
C GLU A 62 16.83 0.80 -0.41
N SER A 63 16.56 0.40 -1.67
CA SER A 63 17.60 0.22 -2.67
C SER A 63 17.55 1.19 -3.87
N ASN A 64 18.53 2.10 -3.88
CA ASN A 64 19.31 2.57 -5.03
C ASN A 64 18.67 3.32 -6.23
N VAL A 65 17.36 3.46 -6.36
CA VAL A 65 16.79 4.26 -7.47
C VAL A 65 16.59 5.72 -7.03
N ARG A 66 17.70 6.46 -7.05
CA ARG A 66 17.77 7.90 -6.79
C ARG A 66 17.00 8.66 -7.88
N GLY A 67 15.69 8.88 -7.69
CA GLY A 67 14.95 9.84 -8.54
C GLY A 67 13.46 9.63 -8.74
N VAL A 68 12.88 8.45 -8.46
CA VAL A 68 11.43 8.26 -8.69
C VAL A 68 10.65 8.72 -7.46
N TRP A 69 9.89 9.81 -7.60
CA TRP A 69 8.96 10.29 -6.57
C TRP A 69 7.75 9.35 -6.48
N SER A 70 7.32 9.02 -5.26
CA SER A 70 6.09 8.25 -5.00
C SER A 70 5.48 8.66 -3.67
N VAL A 71 4.16 8.56 -3.56
CA VAL A 71 3.42 8.94 -2.34
C VAL A 71 3.87 8.10 -1.14
N ARG A 72 4.28 6.86 -1.40
CA ARG A 72 4.85 5.91 -0.43
C ARG A 72 6.06 6.42 0.31
N LYS A 73 6.94 7.17 -0.37
CA LYS A 73 8.14 7.74 0.26
C LYS A 73 7.78 8.72 1.38
N LEU A 74 6.63 9.39 1.28
CA LEU A 74 6.17 10.33 2.28
C LEU A 74 5.72 9.65 3.58
N LEU A 75 5.38 8.36 3.54
CA LEU A 75 5.08 7.58 4.74
C LEU A 75 6.34 7.09 5.48
N GLN A 76 7.53 7.22 4.88
CA GLN A 76 8.77 6.83 5.53
C GLN A 76 9.07 7.72 6.74
N LYS A 77 9.81 7.16 7.70
CA LYS A 77 10.13 7.80 9.00
C LYS A 77 10.81 9.18 8.86
N ALA A 78 11.45 9.45 7.72
CA ALA A 78 12.04 10.75 7.38
C ALA A 78 10.99 11.89 7.31
N TYR A 79 9.74 11.60 6.98
CA TYR A 79 8.68 12.60 6.75
C TYR A 79 7.62 12.59 7.86
N LYS A 80 8.04 12.88 9.10
CA LYS A 80 7.19 12.82 10.30
C LYS A 80 5.86 13.57 10.20
N LEU A 81 5.84 14.75 9.56
CA LEU A 81 4.62 15.55 9.42
C LEU A 81 3.56 14.84 8.56
N TYR A 82 3.99 14.19 7.48
CA TYR A 82 3.09 13.43 6.62
C TYR A 82 2.59 12.17 7.32
N GLY A 83 3.47 11.46 8.04
CA GLY A 83 3.08 10.32 8.89
C GLY A 83 1.99 10.70 9.89
N LYS A 84 2.19 11.81 10.63
CA LYS A 84 1.19 12.30 11.61
C LYS A 84 -0.13 12.68 10.94
N LEU A 85 -0.09 13.37 9.80
CA LEU A 85 -1.30 13.71 9.04
C LEU A 85 -2.07 12.43 8.61
N GLN A 86 -1.37 11.44 8.07
CA GLN A 86 -1.99 10.19 7.65
C GLN A 86 -2.57 9.42 8.83
N PHE A 87 -1.87 9.36 9.97
CA PHE A 87 -2.39 8.77 11.20
C PHE A 87 -3.70 9.43 11.63
N THR A 88 -3.72 10.76 11.79
CA THR A 88 -4.92 11.49 12.23
C THR A 88 -6.11 11.25 11.30
N LEU A 89 -5.90 11.32 9.99
CA LEU A 89 -6.97 11.10 9.02
C LEU A 89 -7.43 9.63 9.00
N CYS A 90 -6.52 8.66 9.09
CA CYS A 90 -6.89 7.25 9.17
C CYS A 90 -7.68 6.95 10.44
N LEU A 91 -7.28 7.50 11.59
CA LEU A 91 -7.97 7.29 12.86
C LEU A 91 -9.39 7.82 12.80
N LEU A 92 -9.57 9.01 12.23
CA LEU A 92 -10.89 9.62 12.04
C LEU A 92 -11.80 8.75 11.16
N GLU A 93 -11.28 8.20 10.07
CA GLU A 93 -12.03 7.27 9.22
C GLU A 93 -12.31 5.94 9.92
N ALA A 94 -11.34 5.36 10.63
CA ALA A 94 -11.48 4.10 11.35
C ALA A 94 -12.57 4.16 12.44
N VAL A 95 -12.65 5.29 13.15
CA VAL A 95 -13.70 5.56 14.15
C VAL A 95 -15.06 5.68 13.47
N LYS A 96 -15.17 6.40 12.34
CA LYS A 96 -16.43 6.53 11.59
C LYS A 96 -17.00 5.17 11.15
N ILE A 97 -16.13 4.26 10.72
CA ILE A 97 -16.53 2.91 10.28
C ILE A 97 -16.56 1.89 11.44
N ASN A 98 -16.31 2.33 12.68
CA ASN A 98 -16.24 1.51 13.89
C ASN A 98 -15.37 0.26 13.76
N ASN A 99 -14.21 0.40 13.11
CA ASN A 99 -13.30 -0.72 12.82
C ASN A 99 -12.11 -0.73 13.79
N VAL A 100 -12.27 -1.47 14.89
CA VAL A 100 -11.27 -1.60 15.96
C VAL A 100 -9.97 -2.25 15.46
N GLU A 101 -10.05 -3.19 14.51
CA GLU A 101 -8.87 -3.83 13.92
C GLU A 101 -7.95 -2.80 13.25
N ILE A 102 -8.53 -1.84 12.53
CA ILE A 102 -7.76 -0.76 11.91
C ILE A 102 -7.20 0.20 12.95
N ILE A 103 -7.95 0.51 14.01
CA ILE A 103 -7.46 1.37 15.10
C ILE A 103 -6.23 0.74 15.74
N GLN A 104 -6.28 -0.55 16.09
CA GLN A 104 -5.13 -1.29 16.62
C GLN A 104 -3.95 -1.28 15.63
N TRP A 105 -4.24 -1.55 14.35
CA TRP A 105 -3.22 -1.52 13.29
C TRP A 105 -2.52 -0.15 13.19
N LEU A 106 -3.25 0.96 13.38
CA LEU A 106 -2.66 2.30 13.36
C LEU A 106 -1.69 2.51 14.52
N PHE A 107 -2.08 2.15 15.75
CA PHE A 107 -1.20 2.31 16.92
C PHE A 107 0.03 1.39 16.85
N ASP A 108 -0.10 0.19 16.29
CA ASP A 108 1.04 -0.72 16.07
C ASP A 108 2.06 -0.16 15.08
N ARG A 109 1.62 0.62 14.08
CA ARG A 109 2.49 1.17 13.02
C ARG A 109 2.96 2.60 13.30
N PHE A 110 2.26 3.30 14.17
CA PHE A 110 2.56 4.68 14.57
C PHE A 110 2.65 4.79 16.10
N PRO A 111 3.63 4.12 16.74
CA PRO A 111 3.74 4.09 18.20
C PRO A 111 3.99 5.47 18.82
N ASP A 112 4.56 6.41 18.05
CA ASP A 112 4.91 7.75 18.52
C ASP A 112 3.75 8.77 18.45
N TYR A 113 2.56 8.37 17.96
CA TYR A 113 1.43 9.28 17.70
C TYR A 113 0.22 9.07 18.63
N GLY A 114 0.37 8.22 19.65
CA GLY A 114 -0.59 7.97 20.73
C GLY A 114 -0.21 8.63 22.04
#